data_AF-A0A537RTX1-F1
#
_entry.id   AF-A0A537RTX1-F1
#
_cell.length_a   1.000
_cell.length_b   1.000
_cell.length_c   1.000
_cell.angle_alpha   90.00
_cell.angle_beta   90.00
_cell.angle_gamma   90.00
#
_symmetry.space_group_name_H-M   'P 1'
#
loop_
_entity.id
_entity.type
_entity.pdbx_description
1 polymer ?
#
loop_
_entity_poly.entity_id
_entity_poly.type
_entity_poly.pdbx_seq_one_letter_code
_entity_poly.pdbx_strand_id
1 'polypeptide(L)' 'MRQWDYRKIDLNDLPRRSVDIDLLNAAGENGWELVAIAANGIAYFKRELTPPAPARRKTIGSRPSDQ' A
#
# COMPACT_ATOMS: atom_id res chain seq x y z
N MET A 1 -23.02 3.73 -4.34
CA MET A 1 -22.28 4.49 -3.30
C MET A 1 -20.89 3.88 -3.23
N ARG A 2 -19.81 4.68 -3.24
CA ARG A 2 -18.45 4.13 -3.13
C ARG A 2 -18.21 3.73 -1.69
N GLN A 3 -18.08 2.43 -1.45
CA GLN A 3 -17.80 1.91 -0.12
C GLN A 3 -16.28 1.73 0.01
N TRP A 4 -15.72 2.20 1.12
CA TRP A 4 -14.29 2.12 1.39
C TRP A 4 -14.05 1.24 2.62
N ASP A 5 -13.09 0.34 2.50
CA ASP A 5 -12.55 -0.47 3.58
C ASP A 5 -11.28 0.20 4.11
N TYR A 6 -11.07 0.17 5.42
CA TYR A 6 -9.91 0.77 6.06
C TYR A 6 -9.23 -0.25 6.95
N ARG A 7 -7.92 -0.38 6.81
CA ARG A 7 -7.10 -1.29 7.61
C ARG A 7 -5.89 -0.55 8.15
N LYS A 8 -5.46 -0.92 9.36
CA LYS A 8 -4.21 -0.44 9.95
C LYS A 8 -3.28 -1.61 10.25
N ILE A 9 -1.99 -1.37 10.11
CA ILE A 9 -0.91 -2.32 10.46
C ILE A 9 0.03 -1.60 11.42
N ASP A 10 0.33 -2.23 12.55
CA ASP A 10 1.34 -1.72 13.49
C ASP A 10 2.72 -2.20 13.04
N LEU A 11 3.61 -1.28 12.74
CA LEU A 11 4.98 -1.57 12.31
C LEU A 11 5.96 -1.68 13.48
N ASN A 12 5.59 -1.27 14.70
CA ASN A 12 6.49 -1.39 15.85
C ASN A 12 6.50 -2.80 16.45
N ASP A 13 5.41 -3.54 16.27
CA ASP A 13 5.30 -4.93 16.75
C ASP A 13 6.08 -5.91 15.85
N LEU A 14 6.63 -5.42 14.73
CA LEU A 14 7.34 -6.24 13.76
C LEU A 14 8.84 -6.29 14.03
N PRO A 15 9.43 -7.50 14.14
CA PRO A 15 10.86 -7.64 14.27
C PRO A 15 11.52 -7.36 12.91
N ARG A 16 12.15 -6.19 12.79
CA ARG A 16 13.03 -5.71 11.69
C ARG A 16 12.32 -4.99 10.54
N ARG A 17 12.91 -3.85 10.16
CA ARG A 17 12.57 -2.98 9.02
C ARG A 17 12.32 -3.67 7.67
N SER A 18 12.89 -4.86 7.45
CA SER A 18 12.70 -5.62 6.22
C SER A 18 11.26 -6.15 6.11
N VAL A 19 10.67 -6.57 7.23
CA VAL A 19 9.32 -7.14 7.29
C VAL A 19 8.26 -6.08 7.02
N ASP A 20 8.51 -4.84 7.42
CA ASP A 20 7.61 -3.71 7.17
C ASP A 20 7.40 -3.51 5.68
N ILE A 21 8.48 -3.43 4.90
CA ILE A 21 8.42 -3.19 3.46
C ILE A 21 7.68 -4.31 2.74
N ASP A 22 7.95 -5.57 3.11
CA ASP A 22 7.27 -6.73 2.52
C ASP A 22 5.76 -6.71 2.82
N LEU A 23 5.36 -6.31 4.03
CA LEU A 23 3.95 -6.17 4.40
C LEU A 23 3.26 -5.01 3.69
N LEU A 24 3.93 -3.87 3.55
CA LEU A 24 3.41 -2.74 2.78
C LEU A 24 3.22 -3.13 1.30
N ASN A 25 4.19 -3.85 0.72
CA ASN A 25 4.13 -4.34 -0.65
C ASN A 25 3.01 -5.37 -0.83
N ALA A 26 2.92 -6.37 0.06
CA ALA A 26 1.86 -7.37 0.03
C ALA A 26 0.47 -6.73 0.17
N ALA A 27 0.32 -5.71 1.03
CA ALA A 27 -0.93 -4.96 1.13
C ALA A 27 -1.28 -4.29 -0.23
N GLY A 28 -0.30 -3.67 -0.89
CA GLY A 28 -0.43 -3.12 -2.24
C GLY A 28 -0.87 -4.16 -3.28
N GLU A 29 -0.27 -5.36 -3.26
CA GLU A 29 -0.66 -6.47 -4.14
C GLU A 29 -2.10 -6.94 -3.91
N ASN A 30 -2.59 -6.85 -2.67
CA ASN A 30 -3.96 -7.17 -2.30
C ASN A 30 -4.97 -6.03 -2.60
N GLY A 31 -4.54 -4.98 -3.29
CA GLY A 31 -5.37 -3.84 -3.67
C GLY A 31 -5.58 -2.83 -2.55
N TRP A 32 -4.77 -2.87 -1.49
CA TRP A 32 -4.78 -1.85 -0.45
C TRP A 32 -3.88 -0.68 -0.84
N GLU A 33 -4.42 0.52 -0.81
CA GLU A 33 -3.67 1.75 -1.02
C GLU A 33 -3.17 2.28 0.34
N LEU A 34 -1.86 2.45 0.47
CA LEU A 34 -1.25 3.09 1.63
C LEU A 34 -1.63 4.57 1.66
N VAL A 35 -2.28 5.01 2.73
CA VAL A 35 -2.75 6.39 2.91
C VAL A 35 -1.72 7.22 3.67
N ALA A 36 -1.23 6.68 4.79
CA ALA A 36 -0.28 7.37 5.65
C ALA A 36 0.46 6.36 6.54
N ILE A 37 1.70 6.69 6.90
CA ILE A 37 2.42 6.05 8.00
C ILE A 37 2.54 7.10 9.10
N ALA A 38 1.92 6.86 10.24
CA ALA A 38 1.99 7.76 11.38
C ALA A 38 3.32 7.59 12.11
N ALA A 39 3.74 8.65 12.82
CA ALA A 39 5.02 8.68 13.57
C ALA A 39 5.10 7.63 14.69
N ASN A 40 3.95 7.11 15.11
CA ASN A 40 3.84 5.99 16.03
C ASN A 40 3.95 4.63 15.32
N GLY A 41 4.51 4.55 14.10
CA GLY A 41 4.69 3.30 13.38
C GLY A 41 3.40 2.65 12.87
N ILE A 42 2.26 3.33 12.86
CA ILE A 42 1.02 2.75 12.32
C ILE A 42 0.87 3.10 10.84
N ALA A 43 0.82 2.09 9.97
CA ALA A 43 0.48 2.24 8.56
C ALA A 43 -1.02 2.12 8.36
N TYR A 44 -1.62 3.12 7.72
CA TYR A 44 -3.04 3.18 7.39
C TYR A 44 -3.26 2.90 5.91
N PHE A 45 -4.20 2.02 5.63
CA PHE A 45 -4.56 1.61 4.29
C PHE A 45 -6.05 1.82 4.04
N LYS A 46 -6.38 2.07 2.77
CA LYS A 46 -7.76 2.09 2.28
C LYS A 46 -7.90 1.22 1.04
N ARG A 47 -9.06 0.63 0.85
CA ARG A 47 -9.41 -0.13 -0.36
C ARG A 47 -10.83 0.19 -0.78
N GLU A 48 -11.06 0.37 -2.07
CA GLU A 48 -12.41 0.55 -2.58
C GLU A 48 -13.11 -0.83 -2.67
N LEU A 49 -14.27 -0.96 -2.02
CA LEU A 49 -15.11 -2.18 -2.04
C LEU A 49 -16.03 -2.24 -3.28
N THR A 50 -16.05 -1.17 -4.08
CA THR A 50 -16.76 -1.15 -5.37
C THR A 50 -16.16 -2.22 -6.29
N PRO A 51 -16.95 -3.03 -7.02
CA PRO A 51 -16.41 -4.01 -7.96
C PRO A 51 -15.46 -3.31 -8.93
N PRO A 52 -14.20 -3.79 -9.05
CA PRO A 52 -13.14 -3.03 -9.67
C PRO A 52 -13.40 -2.87 -11.17
N ALA A 53 -13.46 -1.61 -11.63
CA ALA A 53 -12.94 -1.32 -12.95
C ALA A 53 -11.44 -1.72 -12.93
N PRO A 54 -10.91 -2.37 -13.99
CA PRO A 54 -9.57 -2.95 -13.96
C PRO A 54 -8.54 -1.88 -13.58
N ALA A 55 -7.86 -2.14 -12.46
CA ALA A 55 -6.85 -1.25 -11.90
C ALA A 55 -5.82 -0.93 -12.98
N ARG A 56 -5.76 0.33 -13.40
CA ARG A 56 -4.77 0.82 -14.35
C ARG A 56 -3.42 0.80 -13.63
N ARG A 57 -2.72 -0.33 -13.76
CA ARG A 57 -1.32 -0.53 -13.36
C ARG A 57 -0.52 0.66 -13.88
N LYS A 58 -0.19 1.61 -13.01
CA LYS A 58 0.88 2.57 -13.29
C LYS A 58 2.17 1.77 -13.16
N THR A 59 2.53 1.06 -14.23
CA THR A 59 3.94 0.74 -14.49
C THR A 59 4.69 2.05 -14.38
N ILE A 60 5.45 2.21 -13.30
CA ILE A 60 6.49 3.23 -13.19
C ILE A 60 7.38 2.99 -14.41
N GLY A 61 7.20 3.87 -15.39
CA GLY A 61 7.94 3.85 -16.63
C GLY A 61 9.41 4.00 -16.31
N SER A 62 10.19 3.13 -16.93
CA SER A 62 11.64 3.09 -16.98
C SER A 62 12.26 4.48 -17.01
N ARG A 63 13.25 4.73 -16.16
CA ARG A 63 14.23 5.80 -16.40
C ARG A 63 14.91 5.52 -17.74
N PRO A 64 14.85 6.39 -18.76
CA PRO A 64 15.90 6.40 -19.77
C PRO A 64 17.13 7.02 -19.10
N SER A 65 18.14 6.18 -18.87
CA SER A 65 19.51 6.69 -18.80
C SER A 65 19.84 7.19 -20.20
N ASP A 66 20.03 8.49 -20.36
CA ASP A 66 20.66 9.05 -21.54
C ASP A 66 22.04 9.60 -21.15
N GLN A 67 22.97 9.32 -22.06
CA GLN A 67 24.42 9.21 -21.93
C GLN A 67 25.13 10.55 -22.04
#